data_AF-A0A699L478-F1
#
_entry.id   AF-A0A699L478-F1
#
_cell.length_a   1.000
_cell.length_b   1.000
_cell.length_c   1.000
_cell.angle_alpha   90.00
_cell.angle_beta   90.00
_cell.angle_gamma   90.00
#
_symmetry.space_group_name_H-M   'P 1'
#
loop_
_entity.id
_entity.type
_entity.pdbx_description
1 polymer ?
#
loop_
_entity_poly.entity_id
_entity_poly.type
_entity_poly.pdbx_seq_one_letter_code
_entity_poly.pdbx_strand_id
1 'polypeptide(L)'
;MISLFPVDAICLVCRKACLYSFGEHAVHCKELLGFKYRHYMIRDVLFDICRHVGISAKKEAPINFLTDPSDGRSKLRSANILVFGWVGRKHACVDLTRVSPLIGLSSRGFTAGQATFKAASGKVTKHEKECIENQHVFIPFAFDTFGFLAPDAVELLSRVQRVMHSNVMTPRSTDIVFKRIGFAIQKSLAT
;
A
#
# COMPACT_ATOMS: atom_id res chain seq x y z
N MET A 1 -24.98 1.95 12.26
CA MET A 1 -23.77 1.13 12.08
C MET A 1 -23.92 -0.09 12.98
N ILE A 2 -23.82 -1.31 12.46
CA ILE A 2 -24.09 -2.55 13.24
C ILE A 2 -22.80 -2.96 13.95
N SER A 3 -22.86 -3.13 15.27
CA SER A 3 -21.76 -3.64 16.08
C SER A 3 -21.49 -5.11 15.72
N LEU A 4 -20.26 -5.42 15.29
CA LEU A 4 -19.84 -6.80 14.99
C LEU A 4 -19.32 -7.54 16.23
N PHE A 5 -18.85 -6.79 17.21
CA PHE A 5 -18.33 -7.31 18.47
C PHE A 5 -19.00 -6.61 19.66
N PRO A 6 -19.04 -7.24 20.85
CA PRO A 6 -19.34 -6.55 22.10
C PRO A 6 -18.38 -5.39 22.35
N VAL A 7 -18.85 -4.37 23.08
CA VAL A 7 -17.97 -3.37 23.69
C VAL A 7 -17.00 -4.11 24.63
N ASP A 8 -15.72 -3.76 24.58
CA ASP A 8 -14.62 -4.43 25.32
C ASP A 8 -14.30 -5.87 24.94
N ALA A 9 -14.82 -6.36 23.80
CA ALA A 9 -14.43 -7.67 23.29
C ALA A 9 -12.92 -7.80 23.15
N ILE A 10 -12.35 -8.89 23.66
CA ILE A 10 -10.92 -9.16 23.55
C ILE A 10 -10.64 -9.82 22.20
N CYS A 11 -9.64 -9.31 21.48
CA CYS A 11 -9.18 -9.98 20.28
C CYS A 11 -8.56 -11.34 20.63
N LEU A 12 -9.09 -12.43 20.07
CA LEU A 12 -8.55 -13.78 20.31
C LEU A 12 -7.11 -13.97 19.79
N VAL A 13 -6.66 -13.11 18.87
CA VAL A 13 -5.33 -13.19 18.27
C VAL A 13 -4.28 -12.50 19.16
N CYS A 14 -4.49 -11.22 19.49
CA CYS A 14 -3.49 -10.44 20.24
C CYS A 14 -3.79 -10.25 21.73
N ARG A 15 -4.95 -10.75 22.19
CA ARG A 15 -5.44 -10.60 23.57
C ARG A 15 -5.56 -9.15 24.08
N LYS A 16 -5.57 -8.16 23.17
CA LYS A 16 -5.85 -6.76 23.49
C LYS A 16 -7.34 -6.47 23.33
N ALA A 17 -7.85 -5.52 24.10
CA ALA A 17 -9.20 -5.03 23.94
C ALA A 17 -9.39 -4.48 22.52
N CYS A 18 -10.45 -4.93 21.84
CA CYS A 18 -10.88 -4.33 20.59
C CYS A 18 -11.39 -2.93 20.95
N LEU A 19 -10.58 -1.91 20.64
CA LEU A 19 -10.87 -0.51 20.92
C LEU A 19 -12.19 -0.02 20.30
N TYR A 20 -12.80 -0.82 19.43
CA TYR A 20 -14.06 -0.47 18.83
C TYR A 20 -14.84 -1.70 18.35
N SER A 21 -16.16 -1.56 18.35
CA SER A 21 -17.09 -2.67 18.26
C SER A 21 -17.48 -3.05 16.82
N PHE A 22 -16.96 -2.36 15.79
CA PHE A 22 -17.26 -2.65 14.38
C PHE A 22 -16.21 -3.54 13.65
N GLY A 23 -15.26 -4.16 14.35
CA GLY A 23 -14.46 -5.29 13.81
C GLY A 23 -13.14 -5.04 13.07
N GLU A 24 -12.58 -3.85 13.08
CA GLU A 24 -11.31 -3.39 12.45
C GLU A 24 -10.15 -4.01 13.16
N HIS A 25 -10.26 -4.22 14.47
CA HIS A 25 -9.21 -4.93 15.15
C HIS A 25 -9.08 -6.33 14.53
N ALA A 26 -10.18 -6.99 14.16
CA ALA A 26 -10.11 -8.27 13.45
C ALA A 26 -9.47 -8.16 12.05
N VAL A 27 -9.69 -7.06 11.31
CA VAL A 27 -9.07 -6.89 9.97
C VAL A 27 -7.66 -6.28 9.98
N HIS A 28 -7.25 -5.60 11.06
CA HIS A 28 -5.97 -4.90 11.21
C HIS A 28 -5.11 -5.37 12.39
N CYS A 29 -5.48 -6.45 13.07
CA CYS A 29 -4.66 -7.02 14.13
C CYS A 29 -3.26 -7.32 13.57
N LYS A 30 -2.24 -6.63 14.09
CA LYS A 30 -0.86 -6.78 13.63
C LYS A 30 -0.29 -8.17 13.92
N GLU A 31 -0.85 -8.85 14.91
CA GLU A 31 -0.45 -10.19 15.35
C GLU A 31 -1.20 -11.29 14.56
N LEU A 32 -2.16 -10.93 13.71
CA LEU A 32 -2.78 -11.86 12.78
C LEU A 32 -1.73 -12.33 11.77
N LEU A 33 -1.54 -13.65 11.67
CA LEU A 33 -0.61 -14.27 10.72
C LEU A 33 -0.88 -13.79 9.27
N GLY A 34 -2.15 -13.57 8.93
CA GLY A 34 -2.57 -13.03 7.63
C GLY A 34 -2.25 -11.55 7.38
N PHE A 35 -1.89 -10.75 8.39
CA PHE A 35 -1.70 -9.30 8.21
C PHE A 35 -0.63 -8.98 7.15
N LYS A 36 0.51 -9.69 7.22
CA LYS A 36 1.60 -9.57 6.23
C LYS A 36 1.20 -10.13 4.87
N TYR A 37 0.55 -11.29 4.86
CA TYR A 37 0.08 -11.92 3.62
C TYR A 37 -0.80 -10.98 2.80
N ARG A 38 -1.73 -10.29 3.46
CA ARG A 38 -2.63 -9.34 2.81
C ARG A 38 -1.86 -8.20 2.14
N HIS A 39 -0.85 -7.64 2.81
CA HIS A 39 0.02 -6.61 2.23
C HIS A 39 0.81 -7.13 1.02
N TYR A 40 1.39 -8.33 1.14
CA TYR A 40 2.12 -8.97 0.05
C TYR A 40 1.25 -9.33 -1.15
N MET A 41 -0.03 -9.65 -0.94
CA MET A 41 -0.96 -9.91 -2.04
C MET A 41 -1.14 -8.69 -2.95
N ILE A 42 -1.37 -7.50 -2.39
CA ILE A 42 -1.49 -6.27 -3.19
C ILE A 42 -0.17 -5.96 -3.89
N ARG A 43 0.96 -6.13 -3.19
CA ARG A 43 2.30 -5.98 -3.78
C ARG A 43 2.48 -6.89 -5.00
N ASP A 44 2.11 -8.15 -4.85
CA ASP A 44 2.33 -9.16 -5.87
C ASP A 44 1.44 -8.93 -7.09
N VAL A 45 0.20 -8.48 -6.87
CA VAL A 45 -0.70 -8.07 -7.96
C VAL A 45 -0.16 -6.83 -8.68
N LEU A 46 0.28 -5.80 -7.95
CA LEU A 46 0.86 -4.60 -8.56
C LEU A 46 2.11 -4.95 -9.38
N PHE A 47 2.98 -5.81 -8.86
CA PHE A 47 4.15 -6.29 -9.57
C PHE A 47 3.79 -7.09 -10.83
N ASP A 48 2.81 -7.99 -10.75
CA ASP A 48 2.36 -8.78 -11.90
C ASP A 48 1.78 -7.89 -13.00
N ILE A 49 1.00 -6.86 -12.63
CA ILE A 49 0.52 -5.85 -13.56
C ILE A 49 1.70 -5.16 -14.24
N CYS A 50 2.69 -4.65 -13.49
CA CYS A 50 3.87 -4.01 -14.05
C CYS A 50 4.57 -4.93 -15.07
N ARG A 51 4.82 -6.19 -14.70
CA ARG A 51 5.45 -7.19 -15.58
C ARG A 51 4.64 -7.42 -16.85
N HIS A 52 3.31 -7.55 -16.72
CA HIS A 52 2.42 -7.82 -17.84
C HIS A 52 2.38 -6.67 -18.86
N VAL A 53 2.52 -5.43 -18.39
CA VAL A 53 2.49 -4.24 -19.26
C VAL A 53 3.88 -3.79 -19.73
N GLY A 54 4.92 -4.58 -19.44
CA GLY A 54 6.30 -4.28 -19.85
C GLY A 54 7.03 -3.25 -18.98
N ILE A 55 6.52 -2.94 -17.79
CA ILE A 55 7.23 -2.11 -16.80
C ILE A 55 8.21 -2.98 -16.01
N SER A 56 9.49 -2.67 -16.12
CA SER A 56 10.53 -3.33 -15.33
C SER A 56 10.41 -2.95 -13.86
N ALA A 57 10.29 -3.95 -12.98
CA ALA A 57 10.18 -3.75 -11.55
C ALA A 57 10.86 -4.89 -10.77
N LYS A 58 11.17 -4.66 -9.50
CA LYS A 58 11.71 -5.66 -8.55
C LYS A 58 10.95 -5.61 -7.22
N LYS A 59 10.54 -6.77 -6.69
CA LYS A 59 9.93 -6.88 -5.35
C LYS A 59 11.00 -6.83 -4.26
N GLU A 60 10.66 -6.28 -3.10
CA GLU A 60 11.51 -6.29 -1.90
C GLU A 60 12.95 -5.85 -2.18
N ALA A 61 13.12 -4.87 -3.06
CA ALA A 61 14.42 -4.35 -3.44
C ALA A 61 15.02 -3.59 -2.25
N PRO A 62 16.18 -3.99 -1.69
CA PRO A 62 16.88 -3.16 -0.72
C PRO A 62 17.16 -1.79 -1.35
N ILE A 63 16.80 -0.72 -0.65
CA ILE A 63 17.03 0.64 -1.17
C ILE A 63 18.51 1.00 -1.05
N ASN A 64 19.24 0.29 -0.19
CA ASN A 64 20.68 0.40 0.00
C ASN A 64 21.50 -0.33 -1.09
N PHE A 65 20.99 -0.55 -2.31
CA PHE A 65 21.82 -1.12 -3.39
C PHE A 65 23.06 -0.25 -3.72
N LEU A 66 23.17 0.98 -3.17
CA LEU A 66 24.30 1.89 -3.38
C LEU A 66 24.90 2.49 -2.09
N THR A 67 24.51 2.06 -0.89
CA THR A 67 25.08 2.56 0.38
C THR A 67 25.81 1.44 1.12
N ASP A 68 27.02 1.72 1.59
CA ASP A 68 27.85 0.80 2.37
C ASP A 68 27.06 0.26 3.58
N PRO A 69 27.00 -1.08 3.78
CA PRO A 69 26.30 -1.71 4.92
C PRO A 69 26.72 -1.18 6.31
N SER A 70 27.88 -0.52 6.41
CA SER A 70 28.43 -0.01 7.67
C SER A 70 27.69 1.18 8.28
N ASP A 71 26.89 1.93 7.52
CA ASP A 71 26.37 3.22 8.03
C ASP A 71 25.10 3.11 8.89
N GLY A 72 24.52 1.91 9.08
CA GLY A 72 23.58 1.59 10.17
C GLY A 72 22.34 2.48 10.39
N ARG A 73 22.08 3.47 9.52
CA ARG A 73 21.21 4.62 9.84
C ARG A 73 19.88 4.66 9.06
N SER A 74 19.69 3.86 8.01
CA SER A 74 18.40 3.80 7.30
C SER A 74 17.49 2.68 7.82
N LYS A 75 16.26 3.03 8.22
CA LYS A 75 15.22 2.04 8.59
C LYS A 75 14.49 1.47 7.39
N LEU A 76 14.71 2.01 6.19
CA LEU A 76 14.06 1.55 4.97
C LEU A 76 14.85 0.39 4.35
N ARG A 77 14.73 -0.78 4.99
CA ARG A 77 15.49 -2.00 4.65
C ARG A 77 15.21 -2.52 3.22
N SER A 78 14.05 -2.18 2.65
CA SER A 78 13.65 -2.54 1.27
C SER A 78 12.38 -1.80 0.83
N ALA A 79 12.34 -1.34 -0.42
CA ALA A 79 11.10 -0.91 -1.09
C ALA A 79 10.22 -2.13 -1.31
N ASN A 80 8.90 -1.99 -1.18
CA ASN A 80 8.01 -3.11 -1.49
C ASN A 80 8.07 -3.45 -2.98
N ILE A 81 8.11 -2.44 -3.84
CA ILE A 81 8.38 -2.56 -5.27
C ILE A 81 9.31 -1.41 -5.68
N LEU A 82 10.40 -1.75 -6.37
CA LEU A 82 11.22 -0.78 -7.10
C LEU A 82 10.83 -0.81 -8.57
N VAL A 83 10.34 0.30 -9.09
CA VAL A 83 9.97 0.46 -10.50
C VAL A 83 11.12 1.16 -11.23
N PHE A 84 11.67 0.53 -12.25
CA PHE A 84 12.80 1.09 -13.00
C PHE A 84 12.34 2.12 -14.03
N GLY A 85 13.19 3.10 -14.31
CA GLY A 85 12.96 4.12 -15.34
C GLY A 85 11.67 4.94 -15.17
N TRP A 86 11.28 5.27 -13.94
CA TRP A 86 10.02 5.97 -13.65
C TRP A 86 10.00 7.39 -14.21
N VAL A 87 10.73 8.37 -13.67
CA VAL A 87 10.74 9.75 -14.20
C VAL A 87 12.18 10.21 -14.36
N GLY A 88 12.54 10.79 -15.51
CA GLY A 88 13.87 11.34 -15.74
C GLY A 88 14.99 10.32 -15.49
N ARG A 89 14.80 9.06 -15.91
CA ARG A 89 15.66 7.89 -15.65
C ARG A 89 15.77 7.45 -14.17
N LYS A 90 15.19 8.18 -13.22
CA LYS A 90 15.15 7.77 -11.79
C LYS A 90 14.23 6.58 -11.59
N HIS A 91 14.59 5.70 -10.67
CA HIS A 91 13.74 4.59 -10.23
C HIS A 91 12.75 5.07 -9.16
N ALA A 92 11.60 4.42 -9.05
CA ALA A 92 10.61 4.73 -8.03
C ALA A 92 10.56 3.64 -6.96
N CYS A 93 10.76 4.04 -5.71
CA CYS A 93 10.53 3.23 -4.53
C CYS A 93 9.05 3.33 -4.13
N VAL A 94 8.29 2.28 -4.46
CA VAL A 94 6.87 2.19 -4.09
C VAL A 94 6.77 1.48 -2.74
N ASP A 95 6.23 2.18 -1.75
CA ASP A 95 5.99 1.66 -0.42
C ASP A 95 4.49 1.55 -0.14
N LEU A 96 4.03 0.32 0.04
CA LEU A 96 2.63 -0.02 0.25
C LEU A 96 2.25 0.18 1.71
N THR A 97 1.18 0.92 1.93
CA THR A 97 0.63 1.18 3.26
C THR A 97 -0.85 0.94 3.27
N ARG A 98 -1.27 -0.09 4.00
CA ARG A 98 -2.68 -0.35 4.26
C ARG A 98 -3.08 0.24 5.59
N VAL A 99 -4.19 0.97 5.62
CA VAL A 99 -4.79 1.47 6.86
C VAL A 99 -6.25 1.08 7.01
N SER A 100 -6.72 1.15 8.25
CA SER A 100 -8.15 1.12 8.53
C SER A 100 -8.71 2.52 8.34
N PRO A 101 -9.84 2.68 7.63
CA PRO A 101 -10.54 3.95 7.55
C PRO A 101 -11.14 4.39 8.90
N LEU A 102 -11.31 3.45 9.83
CA LEU A 102 -11.96 3.66 11.12
C LEU A 102 -10.96 3.92 12.27
N ILE A 103 -9.66 3.93 11.98
CA ILE A 103 -8.65 4.16 13.01
C ILE A 103 -8.74 5.58 13.56
N GLY A 104 -8.87 5.70 14.87
CA GLY A 104 -9.02 7.00 15.52
C GLY A 104 -10.36 7.68 15.22
N LEU A 105 -11.39 6.92 14.83
CA LEU A 105 -12.77 7.38 14.79
C LEU A 105 -13.12 7.97 16.16
N SER A 106 -13.30 9.29 16.20
CA SER A 106 -13.69 10.03 17.40
C SER A 106 -15.15 10.46 17.26
N SER A 107 -15.66 11.21 18.24
CA SER A 107 -16.96 11.88 18.15
C SER A 107 -17.13 12.75 16.90
N ARG A 108 -16.03 13.13 16.22
CA ARG A 108 -16.04 13.90 14.96
C ARG A 108 -16.47 13.09 13.72
N GLY A 109 -16.72 11.78 13.87
CA GLY A 109 -17.23 10.93 12.80
C GLY A 109 -16.17 10.44 11.81
N PHE A 110 -16.63 9.78 10.75
CA PHE A 110 -15.82 9.19 9.70
C PHE A 110 -15.67 10.16 8.52
N THR A 111 -14.43 10.42 8.07
CA THR A 111 -14.16 11.12 6.81
C THR A 111 -13.40 10.19 5.87
N ALA A 112 -13.97 9.93 4.70
CA ALA A 112 -13.35 9.07 3.69
C ALA A 112 -11.94 9.57 3.32
N GLY A 113 -10.98 8.64 3.26
CA GLY A 113 -9.60 8.94 2.89
C GLY A 113 -8.75 9.60 3.97
N GLN A 114 -9.30 10.12 5.07
CA GLN A 114 -8.53 10.83 6.11
C GLN A 114 -7.40 9.98 6.69
N ALA A 115 -7.69 8.73 7.07
CA ALA A 115 -6.69 7.80 7.57
C ALA A 115 -5.61 7.51 6.50
N THR A 116 -6.04 7.35 5.25
CA THR A 116 -5.15 7.06 4.10
C THR A 116 -4.21 8.21 3.81
N PHE A 117 -4.71 9.46 3.79
CA PHE A 117 -3.87 10.66 3.62
C PHE A 117 -2.86 10.80 4.74
N LYS A 118 -3.29 10.60 6.00
CA LYS A 118 -2.38 10.65 7.16
C LYS A 118 -1.30 9.57 7.05
N ALA A 119 -1.64 8.39 6.58
CA ALA A 119 -0.70 7.30 6.38
C ALA A 119 0.32 7.59 5.27
N ALA A 120 -0.15 8.12 4.12
CA ALA A 120 0.71 8.53 3.02
C ALA A 120 1.71 9.61 3.48
N SER A 121 1.23 10.70 4.09
CA SER A 121 2.07 11.77 4.62
C SER A 121 3.06 11.26 5.69
N GLY A 122 2.58 10.39 6.59
CA GLY A 122 3.42 9.74 7.60
C GLY A 122 4.50 8.81 7.02
N LYS A 123 4.37 8.37 5.77
CA LYS A 123 5.38 7.59 5.05
C LYS A 123 6.37 8.48 4.32
N VAL A 124 5.89 9.52 3.64
CA VAL A 124 6.73 10.54 2.99
C VAL A 124 7.72 11.12 4.00
N THR A 125 7.22 11.62 5.12
CA THR A 125 8.03 12.20 6.21
C THR A 125 9.12 11.27 6.75
N LYS A 126 8.94 9.95 6.67
CA LYS A 126 9.90 8.97 7.18
C LYS A 126 10.93 8.51 6.16
N HIS A 127 10.61 8.56 4.87
CA HIS A 127 11.30 7.73 3.86
C HIS A 127 11.68 8.49 2.59
N GLU A 128 11.05 9.63 2.32
CA GLU A 128 11.29 10.39 1.11
C GLU A 128 12.74 10.89 1.03
N LYS A 129 13.26 11.43 2.15
CA LYS A 129 14.64 11.94 2.22
C LYS A 129 15.66 10.89 1.80
N GLU A 130 15.58 9.68 2.36
CA GLU A 130 16.47 8.56 2.03
C GLU A 130 16.36 8.18 0.54
N CYS A 131 15.15 8.22 -0.04
CA CYS A 131 14.98 7.94 -1.47
C CYS A 131 15.61 9.03 -2.34
N ILE A 132 15.45 10.31 -1.99
CA ILE A 132 16.05 11.43 -2.72
C ILE A 132 17.58 11.33 -2.69
N GLU A 133 18.16 11.05 -1.52
CA GLU A 133 19.62 10.86 -1.35
C GLU A 133 20.16 9.73 -2.23
N ASN A 134 19.36 8.68 -2.44
CA ASN A 134 19.68 7.56 -3.35
C ASN A 134 19.20 7.77 -4.80
N GLN A 135 18.88 9.00 -5.20
CA GLN A 135 18.42 9.35 -6.56
C GLN A 135 17.15 8.59 -7.02
N HIS A 136 16.28 8.24 -6.08
CA HIS A 136 15.01 7.58 -6.32
C HIS A 136 13.83 8.52 -6.05
N VAL A 137 12.70 8.24 -6.71
CA VAL A 137 11.42 8.86 -6.43
C VAL A 137 10.71 8.01 -5.38
N PHE A 138 10.27 8.61 -4.28
CA PHE A 138 9.44 7.90 -3.31
C PHE A 138 7.96 7.99 -3.73
N ILE A 139 7.24 6.87 -3.70
CA ILE A 139 5.80 6.83 -3.98
C ILE A 139 5.10 6.14 -2.80
N PRO A 140 4.37 6.90 -1.96
CA PRO A 140 3.55 6.32 -0.90
C PRO A 140 2.29 5.70 -1.51
N PHE A 141 2.28 4.38 -1.70
CA PHE A 141 1.08 3.66 -2.13
C PHE A 141 0.19 3.39 -0.91
N ALA A 142 -0.58 4.40 -0.49
CA ALA A 142 -1.50 4.26 0.62
C ALA A 142 -2.92 3.89 0.16
N PHE A 143 -3.54 2.95 0.86
CA PHE A 143 -4.92 2.55 0.63
C PHE A 143 -5.60 2.12 1.93
N ASP A 144 -6.92 2.19 1.96
CA ASP A 144 -7.71 1.65 3.07
C ASP A 144 -8.49 0.38 2.70
N THR A 145 -9.05 -0.27 3.72
CA THR A 145 -9.83 -1.50 3.55
C THR A 145 -11.21 -1.28 2.93
N PHE A 146 -11.68 -0.04 2.82
CA PHE A 146 -12.91 0.28 2.08
C PHE A 146 -12.63 0.52 0.59
N GLY A 147 -11.35 0.53 0.19
CA GLY A 147 -10.91 0.66 -1.19
C GLY A 147 -10.51 2.07 -1.58
N PHE A 148 -10.42 3.02 -0.65
CA PHE A 148 -9.89 4.34 -0.95
C PHE A 148 -8.39 4.25 -1.28
N LEU A 149 -7.96 4.98 -2.31
CA LEU A 149 -6.56 5.09 -2.72
C LEU A 149 -6.09 6.54 -2.52
N ALA A 150 -4.89 6.72 -1.97
CA ALA A 150 -4.25 8.03 -1.92
C ALA A 150 -3.93 8.55 -3.34
N PRO A 151 -3.78 9.88 -3.54
CA PRO A 151 -3.53 10.48 -4.84
C PRO A 151 -2.28 9.91 -5.51
N ASP A 152 -1.20 9.70 -4.77
CA ASP A 152 0.05 9.10 -5.28
C ASP A 152 -0.16 7.67 -5.81
N ALA A 153 -1.01 6.88 -5.13
CA ALA A 153 -1.37 5.55 -5.59
C ALA A 153 -2.21 5.61 -6.88
N VAL A 154 -3.17 6.53 -6.94
CA VAL A 154 -4.00 6.75 -8.14
C VAL A 154 -3.13 7.21 -9.32
N GLU A 155 -2.18 8.11 -9.10
CA GLU A 155 -1.26 8.59 -10.13
C GLU A 155 -0.38 7.46 -10.67
N LEU A 156 0.20 6.64 -9.77
CA LEU A 156 0.97 5.45 -10.14
C LEU A 156 0.12 4.52 -11.02
N LEU A 157 -1.08 4.15 -10.58
CA LEU A 157 -1.96 3.22 -11.30
C LEU A 157 -2.44 3.80 -12.64
N SER A 158 -2.75 5.09 -12.69
CA SER A 158 -3.15 5.78 -13.93
C SER A 158 -2.04 5.76 -14.96
N ARG A 159 -0.79 5.93 -14.51
CA ARG A 159 0.36 5.83 -15.39
C ARG A 159 0.62 4.40 -15.88
N VAL A 160 0.52 3.41 -14.99
CA VAL A 160 0.60 1.98 -15.37
C VAL A 160 -0.49 1.63 -16.38
N GLN A 161 -1.71 2.12 -16.18
CA GLN A 161 -2.83 1.95 -17.12
C GLN A 161 -2.55 2.60 -18.47
N ARG A 162 -1.92 3.78 -18.51
CA ARG A 162 -1.51 4.41 -19.77
C ARG A 162 -0.51 3.56 -20.54
N VAL A 163 0.50 3.01 -19.86
CA VAL A 163 1.48 2.10 -20.48
C VAL A 163 0.79 0.85 -21.02
N MET A 164 -0.16 0.29 -20.28
CA MET A 164 -0.97 -0.83 -20.75
C MET A 164 -1.74 -0.48 -22.03
N HIS A 165 -2.41 0.67 -22.08
CA HIS A 165 -3.14 1.10 -23.28
C HIS A 165 -2.22 1.30 -24.48
N SER A 166 -0.98 1.75 -24.27
CA SER A 166 0.02 1.86 -25.33
C SER A 166 0.54 0.50 -25.81
N ASN A 167 0.66 -0.49 -24.92
CA ASN A 167 1.34 -1.75 -25.21
C ASN A 167 0.37 -2.91 -25.55
N VAL A 168 -0.87 -2.85 -25.07
CA VAL A 168 -1.88 -3.91 -25.21
C VAL A 168 -2.99 -3.41 -26.14
N MET A 169 -2.91 -3.81 -27.42
CA MET A 169 -3.83 -3.42 -28.49
C MET A 169 -5.21 -4.09 -28.35
N THR A 170 -5.97 -3.79 -27.30
CA THR A 170 -7.37 -4.25 -27.19
C THR A 170 -8.32 -3.12 -26.76
N PRO A 171 -9.44 -2.86 -27.46
CA PRO A 171 -10.40 -1.80 -27.14
C PRO A 171 -11.16 -1.96 -25.80
N ARG A 172 -10.95 -3.05 -25.06
CA ARG A 172 -11.78 -3.46 -23.91
C ARG A 172 -11.12 -3.31 -22.54
N SER A 173 -9.90 -2.78 -22.45
CA SER A 173 -9.10 -2.76 -21.21
C SER A 173 -9.20 -1.46 -20.41
N THR A 174 -10.32 -0.74 -20.42
CA THR A 174 -10.49 0.42 -19.55
C THR A 174 -10.59 -0.04 -18.09
N ASP A 175 -9.70 0.49 -17.26
CA ASP A 175 -9.66 0.31 -15.80
C ASP A 175 -9.30 -1.09 -15.29
N ILE A 176 -8.72 -1.96 -16.12
CA ILE A 176 -8.35 -3.32 -15.65
C ILE A 176 -7.30 -3.26 -14.53
N VAL A 177 -6.43 -2.24 -14.53
CA VAL A 177 -5.42 -2.02 -13.49
C VAL A 177 -6.11 -1.72 -12.16
N PHE A 178 -7.02 -0.73 -12.13
CA PHE A 178 -7.79 -0.40 -10.94
C PHE A 178 -8.69 -1.56 -10.49
N LYS A 179 -9.35 -2.27 -11.41
CA LYS A 179 -10.18 -3.44 -11.10
C LYS A 179 -9.37 -4.56 -10.45
N ARG A 180 -8.19 -4.88 -10.98
CA ARG A 180 -7.31 -5.92 -10.39
C ARG A 180 -6.82 -5.53 -9.00
N ILE A 181 -6.45 -4.26 -8.79
CA ILE A 181 -6.06 -3.77 -7.47
C ILE A 181 -7.25 -3.77 -6.50
N GLY A 182 -8.41 -3.27 -6.91
CA GLY A 182 -9.63 -3.28 -6.10
C GLY A 182 -10.04 -4.70 -5.69
N PHE A 183 -10.00 -5.64 -6.62
CA PHE A 183 -10.23 -7.05 -6.34
C PHE A 183 -9.19 -7.62 -5.36
N ALA A 184 -7.91 -7.28 -5.51
CA ALA A 184 -6.88 -7.72 -4.58
C ALA A 184 -7.09 -7.16 -3.17
N ILE A 185 -7.48 -5.89 -3.04
CA ILE A 185 -7.82 -5.27 -1.75
C ILE A 185 -8.97 -6.04 -1.09
N GLN A 186 -10.08 -6.25 -1.80
CA GLN A 186 -11.24 -6.97 -1.27
C GLN A 186 -10.92 -8.43 -0.92
N LYS A 187 -10.26 -9.16 -1.82
CA LYS A 187 -9.87 -10.55 -1.60
C LYS A 187 -8.91 -10.70 -0.41
N SER A 188 -8.01 -9.75 -0.21
CA SER A 188 -7.13 -9.76 0.96
C SER A 188 -7.90 -9.65 2.28
N LEU A 189 -9.10 -9.07 2.30
CA LEU A 189 -9.90 -8.97 3.53
C LEU A 189 -10.68 -10.25 3.84
N ALA A 190 -10.98 -11.05 2.82
CA ALA A 190 -11.76 -12.29 2.94
C ALA A 190 -10.93 -13.49 3.44
N THR A 191 -9.61 -13.32 3.62
CA THR A 191 -8.64 -14.35 4.07
C THR A 191 -8.04 -13.98 5.41
#